data_AF-A0A3N0C9R5-F1
#
_entry.id   AF-A0A3N0C9R5-F1
#
_cell.length_a   1.000
_cell.length_b   1.000
_cell.length_c   1.000
_cell.angle_alpha   90.00
_cell.angle_beta   90.00
_cell.angle_gamma   90.00
#
_symmetry.space_group_name_H-M   'P 1'
#
loop_
_entity.id
_entity.type
_entity.pdbx_description
1 polymer ?
#
loop_
_entity_poly.entity_id
_entity_poly.type
_entity_poly.pdbx_seq_one_letter_code
_entity_poly.pdbx_strand_id
1 'polypeptide(L)' 'MDKREQVFVSSTFVDLRDEREKVIQGLLEADCFPAGMELFPATNDEKWELIQGVIDDSDYYLWLGPR' A
#
# COMPACT_ATOMS: atom_id res chain seq x y z
N MET A 1 3.08 -2.32 -22.49
CA MET A 1 3.22 -2.26 -21.02
C MET A 1 1.81 -2.13 -20.48
N ASP A 2 1.27 -3.21 -19.93
CA ASP A 2 0.00 -3.15 -19.21
C ASP A 2 0.28 -2.54 -17.83
N LYS A 3 -0.23 -1.33 -17.60
CA LYS A 3 -0.26 -0.78 -16.25
C LYS A 3 -1.28 -1.58 -15.44
N ARG A 4 -0.88 -2.03 -14.26
CA ARG A 4 -1.79 -2.72 -13.35
C ARG A 4 -2.59 -1.73 -12.51
N GLU A 5 -2.30 -0.43 -12.62
CA GLU A 5 -2.82 0.63 -11.73
C GLU A 5 -2.65 0.24 -10.26
N GLN A 6 -1.54 -0.44 -9.95
CA GLN A 6 -1.24 -0.91 -8.60
C GLN A 6 -0.61 0.21 -7.79
N VAL A 7 -1.15 0.49 -6.60
CA VAL A 7 -0.72 1.59 -5.73
C VAL A 7 -0.25 1.05 -4.39
N PHE A 8 1.03 1.16 -4.10
CA PHE A 8 1.58 0.82 -2.79
C PHE A 8 1.30 1.94 -1.77
N VAL A 9 0.50 1.67 -0.74
CA VAL A 9 0.13 2.60 0.33
C VAL A 9 0.96 2.33 1.58
N SER A 10 1.67 3.35 2.05
CA SER A 10 2.54 3.30 3.24
C SER A 10 2.26 4.46 4.20
N SER A 11 2.55 4.27 5.49
CA SER A 11 2.42 5.31 6.52
C SER A 11 3.41 5.07 7.66
N THR A 12 3.89 6.14 8.31
CA THR A 12 4.84 6.04 9.42
C THR A 12 4.22 5.72 10.77
N PHE A 13 2.90 5.89 10.92
CA PHE A 13 2.24 5.83 12.22
C PHE A 13 1.00 4.92 12.23
N VAL A 14 0.78 4.29 13.38
CA VAL A 14 -0.35 3.39 13.63
C VAL A 14 -1.68 4.13 13.77
N ASP A 15 -1.65 5.42 14.10
CA ASP A 15 -2.83 6.28 14.28
C ASP A 15 -3.51 6.62 12.95
N LEU A 16 -2.77 6.62 11.83
CA LEU A 16 -3.29 6.89 10.49
C LEU A 16 -4.10 5.72 9.88
N ARG A 17 -4.63 4.81 10.70
CA ARG A 17 -5.35 3.63 10.22
C ARG A 17 -6.63 4.00 9.48
N ASP A 18 -7.39 4.97 10.02
CA ASP A 18 -8.65 5.42 9.43
C ASP A 18 -8.40 6.15 8.10
N GLU A 19 -7.32 6.94 8.02
CA GLU A 19 -6.88 7.60 6.79
C GLU A 19 -6.44 6.58 5.74
N ARG A 20 -5.67 5.55 6.14
CA ARG A 20 -5.29 4.45 5.23
C ARG A 20 -6.51 3.74 4.68
N GLU A 21 -7.51 3.44 5.51
CA GLU A 21 -8.72 2.76 5.07
C GLU A 21 -9.50 3.59 4.04
N LYS A 22 -9.66 4.90 4.27
CA LYS A 22 -10.31 5.81 3.32
C LYS A 22 -9.56 5.89 2.00
N VAL A 23 -8.23 5.92 2.06
CA VAL A 23 -7.37 5.93 0.86
C VAL A 23 -7.53 4.63 0.08
N ILE A 24 -7.50 3.48 0.75
CA ILE A 24 -7.70 2.16 0.12
C ILE A 24 -9.08 2.09 -0.55
N GLN A 25 -10.13 2.55 0.13
CA GLN A 25 -11.48 2.61 -0.45
C GLN A 25 -11.52 3.50 -1.69
N GLY A 26 -10.97 4.71 -1.63
CA GLY A 26 -10.92 5.62 -2.77
C GLY A 26 -10.12 5.07 -3.95
N LEU A 27 -9.06 4.30 -3.70
CA LEU A 27 -8.30 3.61 -4.75
C LEU A 27 -9.13 2.53 -5.43
N LEU A 28 -9.86 1.72 -4.66
CA LEU A 28 -10.76 0.70 -5.20
C LEU A 28 -11.91 1.31 -6.02
N GLU A 29 -12.48 2.43 -5.55
CA GLU A 29 -13.50 3.19 -6.29
C GLU A 29 -12.97 3.79 -7.60
N ALA A 30 -11.65 4.02 -7.69
CA ALA A 30 -10.97 4.52 -8.89
C ALA A 30 -10.46 3.41 -9.81
N ASP A 31 -10.89 2.14 -9.61
CA ASP A 31 -10.41 0.95 -10.34
C ASP A 31 -8.89 0.71 -10.20
N CYS A 32 -8.26 1.23 -9.14
CA CYS A 32 -6.86 0.96 -8.81
C CYS A 32 -6.73 -0.28 -7.91
N PHE A 33 -5.58 -0.95 -7.98
CA PHE A 33 -5.24 -2.08 -7.12
C PHE A 33 -4.39 -1.62 -5.92
N PRO A 34 -4.97 -1.40 -4.73
CA PRO A 34 -4.17 -1.03 -3.57
C PRO A 34 -3.29 -2.21 -3.11
N ALA A 35 -2.02 -1.92 -2.83
CA ALA A 35 -1.05 -2.80 -2.20
C ALA A 35 -0.53 -2.10 -0.93
N GLY A 36 -0.19 -2.84 0.12
CA GLY A 36 0.31 -2.21 1.34
C GLY A 36 0.35 -3.16 2.50
N MET A 37 1.00 -2.75 3.59
CA MET A 37 1.25 -3.64 4.74
C MET A 37 -0.02 -4.15 5.43
N GLU A 38 -1.15 -3.45 5.33
CA GLU A 38 -2.45 -3.89 5.86
C GLU A 38 -2.99 -5.14 5.15
N LEU A 39 -2.60 -5.35 3.88
CA LEU A 39 -3.01 -6.51 3.09
C LEU A 39 -2.11 -7.74 3.30
N PHE A 40 -1.03 -7.60 4.08
CA PHE A 40 -0.10 -8.69 4.38
C PHE A 40 -0.08 -9.00 5.88
N PRO A 41 -0.47 -10.21 6.32
CA PRO A 41 -0.46 -10.58 7.75
C PRO A 41 0.94 -10.41 8.35
N ALA A 42 1.07 -9.53 9.35
CA ALA A 42 2.34 -9.12 9.95
C ALA A 42 2.99 -10.22 10.83
N THR A 43 3.79 -11.10 10.23
CA THR A 43 4.71 -12.01 10.94
C THR A 43 6.07 -12.14 10.24
N ASN A 44 7.14 -11.65 10.90
CA ASN A 44 8.59 -11.95 10.74
C ASN A 44 9.39 -11.64 9.44
N ASP A 45 10.72 -11.74 9.63
CA ASP A 45 11.87 -11.23 8.85
C ASP A 45 11.94 -11.63 7.36
N GLU A 46 11.21 -12.66 6.92
CA GLU A 46 11.08 -13.03 5.49
C GLU A 46 10.24 -12.01 4.67
N LYS A 47 9.72 -10.96 5.32
CA LYS A 47 8.84 -9.97 4.70
C LYS A 47 9.53 -8.91 3.85
N TRP A 48 10.81 -8.60 4.07
CA TRP A 48 11.40 -7.45 3.42
C TRP A 48 11.52 -7.63 1.91
N GLU A 49 12.00 -8.80 1.46
CA GLU A 49 12.11 -9.13 0.04
C GLU A 49 10.72 -9.19 -0.64
N LEU A 50 9.70 -9.71 0.06
CA LEU A 50 8.32 -9.68 -0.42
C LEU A 50 7.80 -8.25 -0.57
N ILE A 51 8.02 -7.39 0.43
CA ILE A 51 7.60 -5.99 0.40
C ILE A 51 8.31 -5.26 -0.74
N GLN A 52 9.61 -5.49 -0.93
CA GLN A 52 10.37 -4.93 -2.04
C GLN A 52 9.78 -5.35 -3.39
N GLY A 53 9.50 -6.65 -3.58
CA GLY A 53 8.86 -7.13 -4.81
C GLY A 53 7.50 -6.48 -5.06
N VAL A 54 6.69 -6.29 -4.03
CA VAL A 54 5.38 -5.62 -4.15
C VAL A 54 5.54 -4.13 -4.49
N ILE A 55 6.54 -3.45 -3.92
CA ILE A 55 6.85 -2.05 -4.26
C ILE A 55 7.30 -1.95 -5.71
N ASP A 56 8.22 -2.83 -6.15
CA ASP A 56 8.73 -2.88 -7.52
C ASP A 56 7.63 -3.21 -8.54
N ASP A 57 6.64 -4.01 -8.13
CA ASP A 57 5.47 -4.35 -8.93
C ASP A 57 4.43 -3.23 -9.01
N SER A 58 4.51 -2.23 -8.13
CA SER A 58 3.52 -1.16 -8.05
C SER A 58 3.81 -0.06 -9.07
N ASP A 59 2.77 0.40 -9.76
CA ASP A 59 2.86 1.52 -10.69
C ASP A 59 3.02 2.87 -9.96
N TYR A 60 2.53 2.96 -8.72
CA TYR A 60 2.59 4.17 -7.90
C TYR A 60 2.93 3.85 -6.44
N TYR A 61 3.58 4.80 -5.77
CA TYR A 61 3.87 4.76 -4.34
C TYR A 61 3.20 5.95 -3.65
N LEU A 62 2.30 5.67 -2.71
CA LEU A 62 1.58 6.66 -1.93
C LEU A 62 2.03 6.60 -0.47
N TRP A 63 2.49 7.74 0.04
CA TRP A 63 2.92 7.90 1.42
C TRP A 63 1.98 8.83 2.19
N LEU A 64 1.51 8.36 3.34
CA LEU A 64 0.73 9.15 4.29
C LEU A 64 1.64 9.64 5.43
N GLY A 65 1.86 10.94 5.47
CA GLY A 65 2.62 11.63 6.50
C GLY A 65 1.73 12.32 7.55
N PRO A 66 2.33 12.74 8.68
CA PRO A 66 1.64 13.55 9.67
C PRO A 66 1.25 14.92 9.08
N ARG A 67 0.21 15.55 9.65
CA ARG A 67 -0.12 16.96 9.38
C ARG A 67 0.89 17.91 10.03
#